data_AF-A0A7S4UAF5-F1
#
_entry.id   AF-A0A7S4UAF5-F1
#
_cell.length_a   1.000
_cell.length_b   1.000
_cell.length_c   1.000
_cell.angle_alpha   90.00
_cell.angle_beta   90.00
_cell.angle_gamma   90.00
#
_symmetry.space_group_name_H-M   'P 1'
#
loop_
_entity.id
_entity.type
_entity.pdbx_description
1 polymer ?
#
loop_
_entity_poly.entity_id
_entity_poly.type
_entity_poly.pdbx_seq_one_letter_code
_entity_poly.pdbx_strand_id
1 'polypeptide(L)'
;VRRLLSGRVEVCHPDGTIATRNPTAEELRRQRDTLRKERCGAVFTPRLELLERLCQVYEERSAKPLDEPPSERAKAAGLPGHWIVVRPEGRVFGRAPVPPPPPGPPRDLHESGVDGDAGGEPAGPPSSASADGRPPAVLPDRPLWELLGGVLTDGGATVEYDVAPISKALQVDLQSHHKTFTNQSGLAAFEDPAGVQRVNVHTDGTQVVRTEGPDGYEVSVSKIPMANVRCIINNSPIDNGILVVVECSDGARIEVVPQTRGAHPADLTPLAPDAEDLSLATNASAVLECRCGARVVSAGSGQVDIVTGPGGGGYTALCHEGRLVLRDVQRSEFELRTDQTLSVVEPSDGPTGNVVLAFPSVLDSGPQTGAGSPRCLVGSKAYRRPGVEGVPPPEAPPAPRLFAVYGDGRAEELLGAAEATKILDEAHNDPTALVVGGQSLGPQLEMCRSHCIFRARRP
;
A
#
# COMPACT_ATOMS: atom_id res chain seq x y z
N VAL A 1 1.12 -4.56 -9.73
CA VAL A 1 0.24 -5.64 -9.23
C VAL A 1 -1.06 -5.03 -8.71
N ARG A 2 -2.22 -5.58 -9.08
CA ARG A 2 -3.55 -5.17 -8.62
C ARG A 2 -4.16 -6.31 -7.79
N ARG A 3 -4.69 -6.01 -6.61
CA ARG A 3 -5.43 -6.97 -5.77
C ARG A 3 -6.87 -6.51 -5.66
N LEU A 4 -7.80 -7.30 -6.18
CA LEU A 4 -9.22 -6.99 -6.18
C LEU A 4 -9.86 -7.43 -4.85
N LEU A 5 -11.00 -6.81 -4.52
CA LEU A 5 -11.81 -7.22 -3.36
C LEU A 5 -12.24 -8.69 -3.43
N SER A 6 -12.37 -9.22 -4.64
CA SER A 6 -12.67 -10.63 -4.87
C SER A 6 -11.53 -11.58 -4.56
N GLY A 7 -10.40 -11.10 -4.01
CA GLY A 7 -9.18 -11.88 -3.79
C GLY A 7 -8.38 -12.14 -5.07
N ARG A 8 -8.93 -11.83 -6.24
CA ARG A 8 -8.24 -11.98 -7.52
C ARG A 8 -7.04 -11.03 -7.60
N VAL A 9 -5.91 -11.57 -8.04
CA VAL A 9 -4.68 -10.82 -8.25
C VAL A 9 -4.42 -10.70 -9.74
N GLU A 10 -4.05 -9.50 -10.19
CA GLU A 10 -3.69 -9.23 -11.58
C GLU A 10 -2.34 -8.54 -11.65
N VAL A 11 -1.47 -9.03 -12.52
CA VAL A 11 -0.14 -8.47 -12.78
C VAL A 11 -0.08 -8.11 -14.25
N CYS A 12 0.16 -6.84 -14.52
CA CYS A 12 0.40 -6.32 -15.87
C CYS A 12 1.90 -6.07 -15.98
N HIS A 13 2.55 -6.70 -16.94
CA HIS A 13 3.97 -6.58 -17.17
C HIS A 13 4.27 -5.57 -18.29
N PRO A 14 5.44 -4.90 -18.28
CA PRO A 14 5.82 -3.92 -19.31
C PRO A 14 5.93 -4.51 -20.73
N ASP A 15 6.17 -5.81 -20.84
CA ASP A 15 6.16 -6.55 -22.09
C ASP A 15 4.74 -6.85 -22.60
N GLY A 16 3.69 -6.36 -21.93
CA GLY A 16 2.29 -6.62 -22.26
C GLY A 16 1.76 -7.97 -21.76
N THR A 17 2.58 -8.79 -21.09
CA THR A 17 2.10 -10.02 -20.45
C THR A 17 1.12 -9.66 -19.33
N ILE A 18 0.02 -10.40 -19.24
CA ILE A 18 -0.96 -10.27 -18.16
C ILE A 18 -1.04 -11.59 -17.41
N ALA A 19 -0.75 -11.59 -16.12
CA ALA A 19 -0.94 -12.75 -15.24
C ALA A 19 -2.10 -12.48 -14.30
N THR A 20 -3.06 -13.40 -14.23
CA THR A 20 -4.22 -13.31 -13.34
C THR A 20 -4.34 -14.55 -12.49
N ARG A 21 -4.72 -14.41 -11.22
CA ARG A 21 -4.92 -15.54 -10.31
C ARG A 21 -6.19 -15.35 -9.54
N ASN A 22 -7.08 -16.33 -9.64
CA ASN A 22 -8.25 -16.43 -8.78
C ASN A 22 -7.80 -16.95 -7.39
N PRO A 23 -8.37 -16.43 -6.29
CA PRO A 23 -7.98 -16.87 -4.96
C PRO A 23 -8.43 -18.31 -4.70
N THR A 24 -7.83 -18.95 -3.70
CA THR A 24 -8.37 -20.19 -3.15
C THR A 24 -9.51 -19.89 -2.16
N ALA A 25 -10.37 -20.90 -1.90
CA ALA A 25 -11.41 -20.77 -0.88
C ALA A 25 -10.80 -20.47 0.51
N GLU A 26 -9.64 -21.06 0.81
CA GLU A 26 -8.91 -20.79 2.06
C GLU A 26 -8.41 -19.35 2.16
N GLU A 27 -7.87 -18.78 1.08
CA GLU A 27 -7.42 -17.40 1.03
C GLU A 27 -8.57 -16.43 1.26
N LEU A 28 -9.72 -16.67 0.63
CA LEU A 28 -10.94 -15.87 0.84
C LEU A 28 -11.45 -15.96 2.29
N ARG A 29 -11.46 -17.16 2.89
CA ARG A 29 -11.82 -17.33 4.32
C ARG A 29 -10.88 -16.55 5.23
N ARG A 30 -9.56 -16.67 5.02
CA ARG A 30 -8.57 -15.91 5.80
C ARG A 30 -8.81 -14.41 5.68
N GLN A 31 -9.05 -13.91 4.47
CA GLN A 31 -9.33 -12.50 4.24
C GLN A 31 -10.61 -12.03 4.96
N ARG A 32 -11.67 -12.84 4.93
CA ARG A 32 -12.92 -12.59 5.66
C ARG A 32 -12.68 -12.54 7.17
N ASP A 33 -11.96 -13.52 7.70
CA ASP A 33 -11.74 -13.64 9.14
C ASP A 33 -10.83 -12.52 9.67
N THR A 34 -9.83 -12.10 8.89
CA THR A 34 -9.03 -10.89 9.19
C THR A 34 -9.91 -9.65 9.24
N LEU A 35 -10.77 -9.43 8.24
CA LEU A 35 -11.69 -8.29 8.22
C LEU A 35 -12.69 -8.30 9.39
N ARG A 36 -13.13 -9.48 9.83
CA ARG A 36 -13.98 -9.63 11.03
C ARG A 36 -13.22 -9.26 12.31
N LYS A 37 -11.95 -9.66 12.43
CA LYS A 37 -11.10 -9.37 13.60
C LYS A 37 -10.69 -7.90 13.70
N GLU A 38 -10.37 -7.27 12.58
CA GLU A 38 -9.98 -5.85 12.52
C GLU A 38 -11.13 -4.91 12.93
N ARG A 39 -12.39 -5.38 12.88
CA ARG A 39 -13.58 -4.58 13.19
C ARG A 39 -14.41 -5.18 14.32
N CYS A 40 -13.80 -5.35 15.49
CA CYS A 40 -14.52 -5.58 16.73
C CYS A 40 -15.39 -4.36 17.08
N GLY A 41 -16.66 -4.35 16.64
CA GLY A 41 -17.71 -3.50 17.24
C GLY A 41 -18.61 -2.66 16.32
N ALA A 42 -18.47 -2.68 14.98
CA ALA A 42 -19.32 -1.85 14.12
C ALA A 42 -19.86 -2.58 12.87
N VAL A 43 -21.18 -2.46 12.70
CA VAL A 43 -22.09 -2.61 11.54
C VAL A 43 -21.53 -3.32 10.30
N PHE A 44 -22.27 -4.35 9.85
CA PHE A 44 -22.17 -4.99 8.53
C PHE A 44 -21.77 -3.98 7.44
N THR A 45 -20.58 -4.17 6.86
CA THR A 45 -20.14 -3.34 5.72
C THR A 45 -20.49 -4.06 4.42
N PRO A 46 -20.90 -3.32 3.36
CA PRO A 46 -21.13 -3.91 2.03
C PRO A 46 -19.93 -4.72 1.51
N ARG A 47 -18.72 -4.35 1.94
CA ARG A 47 -17.48 -5.06 1.63
C ARG A 47 -17.43 -6.46 2.27
N LEU A 48 -17.82 -6.58 3.54
CA LEU A 48 -17.86 -7.87 4.23
C LEU A 48 -18.95 -8.77 3.62
N GLU A 49 -20.12 -8.21 3.34
CA GLU A 49 -21.23 -8.94 2.72
C GLU A 49 -20.85 -9.49 1.33
N LEU A 50 -20.20 -8.67 0.49
CA LEU A 50 -19.70 -9.11 -0.80
C LEU A 50 -18.69 -10.26 -0.65
N LEU A 51 -17.77 -10.15 0.31
CA LEU A 51 -16.77 -11.20 0.54
C LEU A 51 -17.39 -12.48 1.08
N GLU A 52 -18.41 -12.40 1.93
CA GLU A 52 -19.17 -13.56 2.42
C GLU A 52 -19.89 -14.28 1.28
N ARG A 53 -20.56 -13.55 0.38
CA ARG A 53 -21.18 -14.12 -0.82
C ARG A 53 -20.15 -14.79 -1.73
N LEU A 54 -18.97 -14.19 -1.89
CA LEU A 54 -17.89 -14.78 -2.69
C LEU A 54 -17.33 -16.06 -2.04
N CYS A 55 -17.12 -16.07 -0.72
CA CYS A 55 -16.73 -17.28 0.00
C CYS A 55 -17.71 -18.42 -0.25
N GLN A 56 -19.02 -18.15 -0.13
CA GLN A 56 -20.05 -19.17 -0.36
C GLN A 56 -19.98 -19.75 -1.78
N VAL A 57 -19.91 -18.89 -2.80
CA VAL A 57 -19.79 -19.33 -4.21
C VAL A 57 -18.53 -20.17 -4.44
N TYR A 58 -17.40 -19.79 -3.82
CA TYR A 58 -16.16 -20.54 -3.94
C TYR A 58 -16.21 -21.87 -3.19
N GLU A 59 -16.87 -21.94 -2.03
CA GLU A 59 -17.03 -23.19 -1.28
C GLU A 59 -17.92 -24.18 -2.02
N GLU A 60 -19.03 -23.71 -2.60
CA GLU A 60 -19.91 -24.53 -3.45
C GLU A 60 -19.18 -25.07 -4.70
N ARG A 61 -18.23 -24.29 -5.25
CA ARG A 61 -17.45 -24.68 -6.44
C ARG A 61 -16.17 -25.45 -6.15
N SER A 62 -15.51 -25.23 -5.02
CA SER A 62 -14.23 -25.86 -4.66
C SER A 62 -14.40 -27.11 -3.79
N ALA A 63 -15.64 -27.57 -3.55
CA ALA A 63 -15.93 -28.71 -2.69
C ALA A 63 -15.36 -30.05 -3.18
N LYS A 64 -14.81 -30.12 -4.41
CA LYS A 64 -14.16 -31.33 -4.92
C LYS A 64 -12.68 -31.04 -5.23
N PRO A 65 -11.75 -31.88 -4.73
CA PRO A 65 -10.38 -31.90 -5.24
C PRO A 65 -10.38 -32.11 -6.77
N LEU A 66 -9.29 -31.72 -7.43
CA LEU A 66 -9.07 -32.06 -8.84
C LEU A 66 -8.80 -33.56 -8.96
N ASP A 67 -9.87 -34.36 -8.89
CA ASP A 67 -9.80 -35.82 -9.08
C ASP A 67 -9.94 -36.19 -10.56
N GLU A 68 -10.48 -35.28 -11.38
CA GLU A 68 -10.67 -35.42 -12.81
C GLU A 68 -9.97 -34.28 -13.58
N PRO A 69 -9.52 -34.53 -14.82
CA PRO A 69 -8.94 -33.49 -15.67
C PRO A 69 -9.94 -32.34 -15.87
N PRO A 70 -9.54 -31.08 -15.59
CA PRO A 70 -10.44 -29.95 -15.74
C PRO A 70 -10.72 -29.70 -17.23
N SER A 71 -11.98 -29.36 -17.53
CA SER A 71 -12.35 -28.94 -18.89
C SER A 71 -11.55 -27.74 -19.37
N GLU A 72 -11.36 -27.60 -20.69
CA GLU A 72 -10.69 -26.45 -21.30
C GLU A 72 -11.33 -25.11 -20.90
N ARG A 73 -12.66 -25.09 -20.73
CA ARG A 73 -13.38 -23.92 -20.24
C ARG A 73 -13.01 -23.56 -18.80
N ALA A 74 -12.80 -24.57 -17.95
CA ALA A 74 -12.39 -24.36 -16.56
C ALA A 74 -10.93 -23.86 -16.48
N LYS A 75 -10.03 -24.43 -17.30
CA LYS A 75 -8.65 -23.94 -17.44
C LYS A 75 -8.63 -22.48 -17.90
N ALA A 76 -9.40 -22.14 -18.94
CA ALA A 76 -9.50 -20.77 -19.47
C ALA A 76 -10.12 -19.77 -18.48
N ALA A 77 -11.03 -20.20 -17.61
CA ALA A 77 -11.60 -19.36 -16.57
C ALA A 77 -10.64 -19.08 -15.39
N GLY A 78 -9.54 -19.84 -15.31
CA GLY A 78 -8.57 -19.78 -14.22
C GLY A 78 -8.99 -20.63 -13.03
N LEU A 79 -8.28 -21.74 -12.83
CA LEU A 79 -8.48 -22.61 -11.66
C LEU A 79 -8.10 -21.86 -10.38
N PRO A 80 -8.82 -22.06 -9.26
CA PRO A 80 -8.49 -21.42 -7.99
C PRO A 80 -7.04 -21.68 -7.57
N GLY A 81 -6.32 -20.61 -7.22
CA GLY A 81 -4.92 -20.68 -6.84
C GLY A 81 -3.91 -20.80 -7.99
N HIS A 82 -4.38 -21.02 -9.23
CA HIS A 82 -3.52 -21.09 -10.40
C HIS A 82 -3.40 -19.70 -11.05
N TRP A 83 -2.23 -19.39 -11.57
CA TRP A 83 -2.00 -18.24 -12.43
C TRP A 83 -2.39 -18.57 -13.86
N ILE A 84 -3.14 -17.70 -14.52
CA ILE A 84 -3.35 -17.70 -15.96
C ILE A 84 -2.53 -16.57 -16.55
N VAL A 85 -1.57 -16.93 -17.40
CA VAL A 85 -0.65 -16.00 -18.05
C VAL A 85 -1.06 -15.88 -19.51
N VAL A 86 -1.41 -14.65 -19.91
CA VAL A 86 -1.73 -14.27 -21.28
C VAL A 86 -0.57 -13.47 -21.82
N ARG A 87 0.06 -13.99 -22.87
CA ARG A 87 1.14 -13.29 -23.56
C ARG A 87 0.59 -12.37 -24.67
N PRO A 88 1.34 -11.33 -25.07
CA PRO A 88 0.94 -10.47 -26.18
C PRO A 88 0.69 -11.27 -27.47
N GLU A 89 1.46 -12.31 -27.74
CA GLU A 89 1.28 -13.15 -28.93
C GLU A 89 0.04 -14.06 -28.89
N GLY A 90 -0.84 -13.92 -27.90
CA GLY A 90 -2.11 -14.64 -27.79
C GLY A 90 -1.97 -16.04 -27.20
N ARG A 91 -0.75 -16.47 -26.86
CA ARG A 91 -0.53 -17.71 -26.11
C ARG A 91 -1.04 -17.53 -24.68
N VAL A 92 -1.76 -18.54 -24.19
CA VAL A 92 -2.26 -18.59 -22.82
C VAL A 92 -1.80 -19.89 -22.18
N PHE A 93 -1.30 -19.80 -20.96
CA PHE A 93 -0.93 -20.97 -20.18
C PHE A 93 -1.25 -20.76 -18.70
N GLY A 94 -1.52 -21.86 -18.01
CA GLY A 94 -1.73 -21.87 -16.58
C GLY A 94 -0.48 -22.29 -15.83
N ARG A 95 -0.25 -21.72 -14.65
CA ARG A 95 0.85 -22.06 -13.74
C ARG A 95 0.34 -22.32 -12.32
N ALA A 96 0.82 -23.37 -11.68
CA ALA A 96 0.48 -23.70 -10.30
C ALA A 96 1.67 -24.31 -9.56
N PRO A 97 1.85 -24.05 -8.25
CA PRO A 97 2.85 -24.76 -7.47
C PRO A 97 2.50 -26.25 -7.37
N VAL A 98 3.52 -27.11 -7.41
CA VAL A 98 3.36 -28.54 -7.14
C VAL A 98 3.03 -28.73 -5.66
N PRO A 99 1.96 -29.45 -5.29
CA PRO A 99 1.66 -29.74 -3.89
C PRO A 99 2.83 -30.51 -3.25
N PRO A 100 3.22 -30.19 -2.00
CA PRO A 100 4.23 -30.97 -1.31
C PRO A 100 3.78 -32.43 -1.20
N PRO A 101 4.70 -33.41 -1.31
CA PRO A 101 4.35 -34.81 -1.10
C PRO A 101 3.75 -34.97 0.31
N PRO A 102 2.77 -35.87 0.49
CA PRO A 102 2.22 -36.13 1.81
C PRO A 102 3.36 -36.53 2.76
N PRO A 103 3.31 -36.12 4.04
CA PRO A 103 4.31 -36.54 5.02
C PRO A 103 4.37 -38.05 5.02
N GLY A 104 5.54 -38.60 4.68
CA GLY A 104 5.77 -40.03 4.72
C GLY A 104 5.48 -40.58 6.12
N PRO A 105 5.14 -41.87 6.25
CA PRO A 105 5.03 -42.49 7.56
C PRO A 105 6.33 -42.22 8.35
N PRO A 106 6.25 -41.95 9.66
CA PRO A 106 7.43 -41.72 10.47
C PRO A 106 8.40 -42.87 10.22
N ARG A 107 9.58 -42.54 9.69
CA ARG A 107 10.67 -43.50 9.61
C ARG A 107 11.08 -43.78 11.03
N ASP A 108 10.70 -44.95 11.55
CA ASP A 108 11.33 -45.51 12.72
C ASP A 108 12.83 -45.56 12.43
N LEU A 109 13.57 -44.65 13.05
CA LEU A 109 15.03 -44.67 13.08
C LEU A 109 15.43 -45.88 13.92
N HIS A 110 15.47 -47.05 13.29
CA HIS A 110 16.23 -48.17 13.82
C HIS A 110 17.71 -47.74 13.77
N GLU A 111 18.22 -47.33 14.93
CA GLU A 111 19.66 -47.28 15.19
C GLU A 111 20.25 -48.65 14.87
N SER A 112 20.93 -48.74 13.73
CA SER A 112 21.78 -49.87 13.42
C SER A 112 23.06 -49.76 14.25
N GLY A 113 22.98 -50.18 15.51
CA GLY A 113 24.13 -50.69 16.23
C GLY A 113 24.38 -52.12 15.78
N VAL A 114 25.54 -52.37 15.16
CA VAL A 114 26.07 -53.72 14.98
C VAL A 114 27.52 -53.68 15.42
N ASP A 115 27.82 -54.38 16.50
CA ASP A 115 28.86 -55.42 16.55
C ASP A 115 28.77 -56.15 17.90
N GLY A 116 28.41 -57.42 17.86
CA GLY A 116 28.25 -58.27 19.05
C GLY A 116 27.70 -59.65 18.72
N ASP A 117 28.62 -60.59 18.61
CA ASP A 117 28.51 -62.00 18.23
C ASP A 117 27.62 -62.89 19.15
N ALA A 118 27.24 -64.07 18.62
CA ALA A 118 26.73 -65.29 19.26
C ALA A 118 25.21 -65.52 19.42
N GLY A 119 24.66 -66.33 18.49
CA GLY A 119 24.06 -67.65 18.77
C GLY A 119 22.67 -67.76 19.44
N GLY A 120 21.72 -68.39 18.73
CA GLY A 120 20.63 -69.20 19.32
C GLY A 120 19.19 -68.80 18.97
N GLU A 121 18.55 -69.58 18.10
CA GLU A 121 17.08 -69.76 18.06
C GLU A 121 16.58 -70.60 19.27
N PRO A 122 15.27 -70.83 19.48
CA PRO A 122 14.06 -70.01 19.30
C PRO A 122 13.11 -70.08 20.54
N ALA A 123 12.03 -69.27 20.61
CA ALA A 123 10.68 -69.67 21.09
C ALA A 123 9.73 -68.49 21.41
N GLY A 124 8.52 -68.52 20.83
CA GLY A 124 7.27 -68.20 21.54
C GLY A 124 6.68 -66.76 21.43
N PRO A 125 5.41 -66.59 20.99
CA PRO A 125 4.73 -65.30 20.83
C PRO A 125 4.03 -64.83 22.14
N PRO A 126 3.67 -63.54 22.28
CA PRO A 126 2.26 -63.14 22.06
C PRO A 126 2.11 -61.73 21.44
N SER A 127 1.22 -61.56 20.45
CA SER A 127 -0.11 -60.94 20.62
C SER A 127 -0.12 -59.56 21.29
N SER A 128 -0.32 -58.51 20.49
CA SER A 128 -1.34 -57.50 20.78
C SER A 128 -1.75 -56.76 19.52
N ALA A 129 -3.02 -56.95 19.16
CA ALA A 129 -3.74 -56.12 18.22
C ALA A 129 -3.66 -54.64 18.63
N SER A 130 -3.43 -53.76 17.67
CA SER A 130 -3.93 -52.40 17.71
C SER A 130 -4.40 -52.06 16.31
N ALA A 131 -5.72 -52.17 16.18
CA ALA A 131 -6.48 -51.72 15.05
C ALA A 131 -6.51 -50.19 15.07
N ASP A 132 -5.53 -49.55 14.43
CA ASP A 132 -5.70 -48.18 13.97
C ASP A 132 -6.24 -48.23 12.54
N GLY A 133 -7.56 -48.37 12.48
CA GLY A 133 -8.36 -48.18 11.27
C GLY A 133 -8.40 -46.70 10.88
N ARG A 134 -7.23 -46.12 10.58
CA ARG A 134 -7.16 -44.93 9.74
C ARG A 134 -7.10 -45.43 8.30
N PRO A 135 -8.09 -45.10 7.43
CA PRO A 135 -7.94 -45.36 6.02
C PRO A 135 -6.61 -44.73 5.57
N PRO A 136 -5.75 -45.45 4.83
CA PRO A 136 -4.60 -44.81 4.21
C PRO A 136 -5.11 -43.60 3.44
N ALA A 137 -4.47 -42.45 3.64
CA ALA A 137 -4.78 -41.25 2.88
C ALA A 137 -4.77 -41.66 1.40
N VAL A 138 -5.94 -41.57 0.77
CA VAL A 138 -6.10 -41.88 -0.65
C VAL A 138 -5.15 -40.95 -1.38
N LEU A 139 -4.04 -41.48 -1.88
CA LEU A 139 -3.18 -40.78 -2.81
C LEU A 139 -4.09 -40.34 -3.96
N PRO A 140 -4.07 -39.07 -4.40
CA PRO A 140 -4.66 -38.76 -5.70
C PRO A 140 -3.97 -39.69 -6.71
N ASP A 141 -4.74 -40.53 -7.39
CA ASP A 141 -4.24 -41.59 -8.27
C ASP A 141 -3.34 -41.06 -9.40
N ARG A 142 -3.34 -39.74 -9.63
CA ARG A 142 -2.49 -39.06 -10.62
C ARG A 142 -1.91 -37.74 -10.05
N PRO A 143 -0.63 -37.45 -10.33
CA PRO A 143 -0.04 -36.17 -9.96
C PRO A 143 -0.66 -35.00 -10.73
N LEU A 144 -0.63 -33.80 -10.14
CA LEU A 144 -1.28 -32.60 -10.67
C LEU A 144 -0.88 -32.27 -12.12
N TRP A 145 0.40 -32.44 -12.49
CA TRP A 145 0.87 -32.17 -13.86
C TRP A 145 0.24 -33.11 -14.88
N GLU A 146 -0.02 -34.37 -14.53
CA GLU A 146 -0.67 -35.33 -15.42
C GLU A 146 -2.15 -35.00 -15.59
N LEU A 147 -2.84 -34.64 -14.50
CA LEU A 147 -4.25 -34.23 -14.52
C LEU A 147 -4.50 -32.99 -15.39
N LEU A 148 -3.55 -32.05 -15.38
CA LEU A 148 -3.66 -30.82 -16.17
C LEU A 148 -3.19 -31.00 -17.62
N GLY A 149 -2.52 -32.12 -17.93
CA GLY A 149 -1.81 -32.32 -19.20
C GLY A 149 -0.64 -31.33 -19.36
N GLY A 150 0.02 -31.00 -18.25
CA GLY A 150 1.08 -30.01 -18.16
C GLY A 150 2.48 -30.61 -18.02
N VAL A 151 3.46 -29.72 -17.96
CA VAL A 151 4.88 -30.02 -17.78
C VAL A 151 5.40 -29.37 -16.50
N LEU A 152 6.38 -30.03 -15.87
CA LEU A 152 7.06 -29.50 -14.70
C LEU A 152 8.12 -28.47 -15.11
N THR A 153 8.08 -27.29 -14.50
CA THR A 153 9.03 -26.19 -14.68
C THR A 153 9.70 -25.82 -13.36
N ASP A 154 10.68 -24.91 -13.39
CA ASP A 154 11.36 -24.38 -12.20
C ASP A 154 11.95 -25.48 -11.30
N GLY A 155 12.66 -26.44 -11.90
CA GLY A 155 13.25 -27.57 -11.18
C GLY A 155 12.24 -28.55 -10.59
N GLY A 156 10.99 -28.54 -11.07
CA GLY A 156 9.91 -29.40 -10.58
C GLY A 156 9.02 -28.75 -9.53
N ALA A 157 9.21 -27.47 -9.21
CA ALA A 157 8.39 -26.75 -8.23
C ALA A 157 7.06 -26.26 -8.79
N THR A 158 6.95 -26.07 -10.10
CA THR A 158 5.78 -25.48 -10.76
C THR A 158 5.27 -26.41 -11.86
N VAL A 159 3.96 -26.49 -12.03
CA VAL A 159 3.30 -27.06 -13.21
C VAL A 159 2.91 -25.94 -14.16
N GLU A 160 3.29 -26.07 -15.42
CA GLU A 160 2.80 -25.25 -16.53
C GLU A 160 1.93 -26.09 -17.47
N TYR A 161 0.73 -25.62 -17.81
CA TYR A 161 -0.18 -26.32 -18.70
C TYR A 161 -0.76 -25.37 -19.75
N ASP A 162 -0.93 -25.85 -20.97
CA ASP A 162 -1.49 -25.03 -22.04
C ASP A 162 -2.99 -24.77 -21.80
N VAL A 163 -3.41 -23.57 -22.23
CA VAL A 163 -4.80 -23.14 -22.25
C VAL A 163 -5.12 -22.70 -23.68
N ALA A 164 -6.37 -22.87 -24.10
CA ALA A 164 -6.81 -22.43 -25.41
C ALA A 164 -6.34 -20.98 -25.71
N PRO A 165 -5.65 -20.74 -26.85
CA PRO A 165 -5.13 -19.44 -27.18
C PRO A 165 -6.27 -18.45 -27.47
N ILE A 166 -5.96 -17.17 -27.35
CA ILE A 166 -6.90 -16.09 -27.66
C ILE A 166 -6.64 -15.48 -29.02
N SER A 167 -7.67 -14.94 -29.65
CA SER A 167 -7.53 -14.23 -30.91
C SER A 167 -6.66 -12.98 -30.74
N LYS A 168 -5.84 -12.70 -31.76
CA LYS A 168 -5.01 -11.50 -31.85
C LYS A 168 -5.10 -10.90 -33.25
N ALA A 169 -4.91 -9.59 -33.32
CA ALA A 169 -4.66 -8.87 -34.56
C ALA A 169 -3.33 -8.14 -34.44
N LEU A 170 -2.52 -8.21 -35.50
CA LEU A 170 -1.29 -7.44 -35.66
C LEU A 170 -1.44 -6.60 -36.92
N GLN A 171 -1.27 -5.30 -36.78
CA GLN A 171 -1.22 -4.35 -37.87
C GLN A 171 0.18 -3.74 -37.89
N VAL A 172 0.79 -3.72 -39.06
CA VAL A 172 2.06 -3.04 -39.30
C VAL A 172 1.80 -1.91 -40.27
N ASP A 173 2.08 -0.68 -39.86
CA ASP A 173 2.04 0.46 -40.77
C ASP A 173 3.21 0.32 -41.76
N LEU A 174 2.93 0.28 -43.06
CA LEU A 174 3.93 0.09 -44.10
C LEU A 174 4.84 1.30 -44.28
N GLN A 175 4.37 2.51 -43.94
CA GLN A 175 5.16 3.73 -44.10
C GLN A 175 6.08 3.95 -42.90
N SER A 176 5.53 3.81 -41.70
CA SER A 176 6.24 4.14 -40.47
C SER A 176 6.84 2.90 -39.79
N HIS A 177 6.53 1.69 -40.25
CA HIS A 177 6.91 0.40 -39.67
C HIS A 177 6.46 0.17 -38.21
N HIS A 178 5.59 1.02 -37.68
CA HIS A 178 5.02 0.84 -36.34
C HIS A 178 4.16 -0.42 -36.30
N LYS A 179 4.25 -1.14 -35.19
CA LYS A 179 3.45 -2.34 -34.93
C LYS A 179 2.38 -1.99 -33.93
N THR A 180 1.12 -2.23 -34.28
CA THR A 180 -0.01 -2.18 -33.36
C THR A 180 -0.59 -3.57 -33.23
N PHE A 181 -0.80 -4.00 -32.00
CA PHE A 181 -1.34 -5.31 -31.70
C PHE A 181 -2.57 -5.17 -30.79
N THR A 182 -3.57 -6.02 -30.99
CA THR A 182 -4.71 -6.17 -30.07
C THR A 182 -5.01 -7.64 -29.83
N ASN A 183 -5.55 -7.98 -28.65
CA ASN A 183 -6.04 -9.33 -28.37
C ASN A 183 -7.46 -9.35 -27.77
N GLN A 184 -8.06 -10.54 -27.74
CA GLN A 184 -9.39 -10.78 -27.17
C GLN A 184 -9.47 -10.47 -25.66
N SER A 185 -8.34 -10.48 -24.94
CA SER A 185 -8.27 -10.04 -23.55
C SER A 185 -8.31 -8.51 -23.40
N GLY A 186 -8.41 -7.79 -24.52
CA GLY A 186 -8.52 -6.34 -24.62
C GLY A 186 -7.24 -5.59 -24.24
N LEU A 187 -6.09 -6.24 -24.42
CA LEU A 187 -4.81 -5.56 -24.50
C LEU A 187 -4.68 -4.94 -25.89
N ALA A 188 -4.36 -3.65 -25.95
CA ALA A 188 -3.82 -3.00 -27.13
C ALA A 188 -2.35 -2.66 -26.84
N ALA A 189 -1.43 -2.99 -27.75
CA ALA A 189 -0.07 -2.50 -27.66
C ALA A 189 0.37 -1.82 -28.94
N PHE A 190 1.26 -0.86 -28.78
CA PHE A 190 1.95 -0.15 -29.83
C PHE A 190 3.45 -0.28 -29.57
N GLU A 191 4.20 -0.57 -30.61
CA GLU A 191 5.65 -0.68 -30.59
C GLU A 191 6.21 0.09 -31.77
N ASP A 192 7.18 0.94 -31.49
CA ASP A 192 7.93 1.65 -32.52
C ASP A 192 8.87 0.69 -33.29
N PRO A 193 9.31 1.07 -34.50
CA PRO A 193 10.13 0.20 -35.34
C PRO A 193 11.47 -0.16 -34.71
N ALA A 194 12.01 0.76 -33.89
CA ALA A 194 13.29 0.61 -33.24
C ALA A 194 13.20 -0.12 -31.90
N GLY A 195 11.99 -0.42 -31.40
CA GLY A 195 11.77 -1.01 -30.08
C GLY A 195 12.12 -0.06 -28.92
N VAL A 196 12.30 1.24 -29.21
CA VAL A 196 12.62 2.28 -28.24
C VAL A 196 11.40 2.59 -27.37
N GLN A 197 10.19 2.51 -27.92
CA GLN A 197 8.97 2.79 -27.19
C GLN A 197 7.94 1.70 -27.38
N ARG A 198 7.45 1.18 -26.25
CA ARG A 198 6.34 0.25 -26.20
C ARG A 198 5.24 0.80 -25.30
N VAL A 199 4.04 0.92 -25.84
CA VAL A 199 2.86 1.36 -25.09
C VAL A 199 1.89 0.18 -25.02
N ASN A 200 1.46 -0.17 -23.82
CA ASN A 200 0.41 -1.17 -23.59
C ASN A 200 -0.79 -0.48 -22.93
N VAL A 201 -1.98 -0.70 -23.45
CA VAL A 201 -3.25 -0.22 -22.89
C VAL A 201 -4.10 -1.43 -22.56
N HIS A 202 -4.45 -1.56 -21.29
CA HIS A 202 -5.28 -2.65 -20.78
C HIS A 202 -6.77 -2.26 -20.83
N THR A 203 -7.65 -3.27 -20.73
CA THR A 203 -9.12 -3.12 -20.79
C THR A 203 -9.70 -2.13 -19.79
N ASP A 204 -9.05 -1.96 -18.64
CA ASP A 204 -9.50 -1.09 -17.58
C ASP A 204 -8.99 0.35 -17.73
N GLY A 205 -8.34 0.67 -18.86
CA GLY A 205 -7.74 1.97 -19.15
C GLY A 205 -6.36 2.18 -18.53
N THR A 206 -5.78 1.18 -17.87
CA THR A 206 -4.39 1.26 -17.41
C THR A 206 -3.45 1.28 -18.62
N GLN A 207 -2.58 2.29 -18.67
CA GLN A 207 -1.53 2.42 -19.67
C GLN A 207 -0.18 2.09 -19.02
N VAL A 208 0.61 1.23 -19.68
CA VAL A 208 1.99 0.92 -19.31
C VAL A 208 2.88 1.28 -20.50
N VAL A 209 3.68 2.32 -20.35
CA VAL A 209 4.66 2.78 -21.35
C VAL A 209 6.05 2.37 -20.90
N ARG A 210 6.78 1.68 -21.77
CA ARG A 210 8.21 1.45 -21.62
C ARG A 210 8.95 2.25 -22.67
N THR A 211 9.97 2.98 -22.27
CA THR A 211 10.82 3.76 -23.16
C THR A 211 12.27 3.45 -22.88
N GLU A 212 12.96 2.87 -23.84
CA GLU A 212 14.40 2.66 -23.82
C GLU A 212 15.11 3.98 -24.13
N GLY A 213 16.21 4.24 -23.43
CA GLY A 213 17.09 5.37 -23.65
C GLY A 213 18.54 4.90 -23.82
N PRO A 214 19.48 5.81 -24.13
CA PRO A 214 20.89 5.46 -24.24
C PRO A 214 21.48 4.97 -22.91
N ASP A 215 21.00 5.50 -21.80
CA ASP A 215 21.56 5.28 -20.47
C ASP A 215 20.65 4.42 -19.56
N GLY A 216 19.68 3.70 -20.13
CA GLY A 216 18.75 2.88 -19.35
C GLY A 216 17.34 2.87 -19.92
N TYR A 217 16.32 2.75 -19.08
CA TYR A 217 14.92 2.71 -19.52
C TYR A 217 13.96 3.30 -18.48
N GLU A 218 12.83 3.79 -18.97
CA GLU A 218 11.72 4.29 -18.17
C GLU A 218 10.50 3.38 -18.34
N VAL A 219 9.83 3.06 -17.23
CA VAL A 219 8.52 2.41 -17.21
C VAL A 219 7.52 3.34 -16.53
N SER A 220 6.54 3.81 -17.27
CA SER A 220 5.44 4.65 -16.79
C SER A 220 4.15 3.86 -16.75
N VAL A 221 3.42 3.92 -15.63
CA VAL A 221 2.12 3.30 -15.41
C VAL A 221 1.13 4.39 -15.03
N SER A 222 0.12 4.60 -15.87
CA SER A 222 -0.88 5.65 -15.65
C SER A 222 -2.29 5.12 -15.87
N LYS A 223 -3.26 5.73 -15.18
CA LYS A 223 -4.68 5.47 -15.37
C LYS A 223 -5.45 6.69 -14.92
N ILE A 224 -6.25 7.31 -15.77
CA ILE A 224 -7.03 8.49 -15.37
C ILE A 224 -8.22 8.05 -14.49
N PRO A 225 -8.51 8.71 -13.34
CA PRO A 225 -7.84 9.87 -12.72
C PRO A 225 -6.86 9.49 -11.58
N MET A 226 -6.32 8.27 -11.59
CA MET A 226 -5.34 7.79 -10.62
C MET A 226 -3.96 8.42 -10.83
N ALA A 227 -3.05 8.16 -9.89
CA ALA A 227 -1.67 8.62 -9.98
C ALA A 227 -0.94 7.99 -11.18
N ASN A 228 -0.05 8.78 -11.77
CA ASN A 228 0.95 8.33 -12.73
C ASN A 228 2.20 7.89 -11.96
N VAL A 229 2.65 6.66 -12.18
CA VAL A 229 3.83 6.08 -11.53
C VAL A 229 4.89 5.83 -12.59
N ARG A 230 6.02 6.51 -12.49
CA ARG A 230 7.18 6.35 -13.37
C ARG A 230 8.33 5.72 -12.61
N CYS A 231 8.95 4.71 -13.20
CA CYS A 231 10.16 4.09 -12.71
C CYS A 231 11.26 4.33 -13.75
N ILE A 232 12.28 5.08 -13.39
CA ILE A 232 13.41 5.45 -14.23
C ILE A 232 14.60 4.63 -13.76
N ILE A 233 15.15 3.83 -14.64
CA ILE A 233 16.29 2.96 -14.36
C ILE A 233 17.43 3.46 -15.23
N ASN A 234 18.43 4.05 -14.57
CA ASN A 234 19.62 4.61 -15.19
C ASN A 234 20.81 3.70 -14.92
N ASN A 235 21.44 3.23 -15.99
CA ASN A 235 22.68 2.44 -15.97
C ASN A 235 23.93 3.32 -15.76
N SER A 236 23.77 4.64 -15.79
CA SER A 236 24.84 5.59 -15.49
C SER A 236 25.19 5.57 -14.00
N PRO A 237 26.48 5.44 -13.62
CA PRO A 237 26.92 5.47 -12.22
C PRO A 237 26.81 6.85 -11.56
N ILE A 238 26.47 7.89 -12.34
CA ILE A 238 26.37 9.28 -11.87
C ILE A 238 24.94 9.59 -11.41
N ASP A 239 23.95 8.92 -11.98
CA ASP A 239 22.54 9.15 -11.68
C ASP A 239 22.03 8.15 -10.64
N ASN A 240 20.88 8.44 -10.03
CA ASN A 240 20.31 7.74 -8.87
C ASN A 240 19.98 6.23 -9.05
N GLY A 241 20.51 5.55 -10.06
CA GLY A 241 20.33 4.11 -10.35
C GLY A 241 18.88 3.76 -10.68
N ILE A 242 18.03 3.79 -9.67
CA ILE A 242 16.59 3.58 -9.76
C ILE A 242 15.88 4.78 -9.10
N LEU A 243 14.99 5.44 -9.84
CA LEU A 243 14.17 6.54 -9.36
C LEU A 243 12.69 6.23 -9.64
N VAL A 244 11.88 6.24 -8.58
CA VAL A 244 10.42 6.10 -8.69
C VAL A 244 9.77 7.45 -8.47
N VAL A 245 8.97 7.90 -9.43
CA VAL A 245 8.20 9.15 -9.36
C VAL A 245 6.72 8.83 -9.38
N VAL A 246 5.96 9.32 -8.40
CA VAL A 246 4.51 9.19 -8.33
C VAL A 246 3.90 10.58 -8.41
N GLU A 247 3.07 10.82 -9.42
CA GLU A 247 2.35 12.07 -9.62
C GLU A 247 0.86 11.83 -9.47
N CYS A 248 0.27 12.41 -8.42
CA CYS A 248 -1.15 12.33 -8.16
C CYS A 248 -1.93 13.38 -8.97
N SER A 249 -3.20 13.10 -9.24
CA SER A 249 -4.08 14.02 -9.97
C SER A 249 -4.41 15.31 -9.21
N ASP A 250 -4.17 15.34 -7.90
CA ASP A 250 -4.28 16.55 -7.07
C ASP A 250 -3.01 17.44 -7.12
N GLY A 251 -2.00 17.05 -7.90
CA GLY A 251 -0.74 17.75 -8.06
C GLY A 251 0.32 17.39 -7.02
N ALA A 252 0.04 16.48 -6.07
CA ALA A 252 1.08 15.96 -5.20
C ALA A 252 2.06 15.08 -5.98
N ARG A 253 3.34 15.18 -5.67
CA ARG A 253 4.42 14.41 -6.31
C ARG A 253 5.31 13.77 -5.27
N ILE A 254 5.67 12.51 -5.46
CA ILE A 254 6.64 11.81 -4.62
C ILE A 254 7.75 11.29 -5.51
N GLU A 255 8.99 11.55 -5.13
CA GLU A 255 10.19 10.95 -5.71
C GLU A 255 10.82 10.03 -4.68
N VAL A 256 11.18 8.82 -5.07
CA VAL A 256 11.78 7.82 -4.18
C VAL A 256 12.98 7.19 -4.87
N VAL A 257 14.11 7.19 -4.18
CA VAL A 257 15.33 6.50 -4.60
C VAL A 257 15.60 5.39 -3.59
N PRO A 258 15.50 4.10 -3.98
CA PRO A 258 15.84 2.98 -3.11
C PRO A 258 17.32 3.03 -2.77
N GLN A 259 17.68 2.69 -1.54
CA GLN A 259 19.05 2.75 -1.05
C GLN A 259 19.44 1.48 -0.31
N THR A 260 20.71 1.10 -0.48
CA THR A 260 21.38 0.09 0.33
C THR A 260 22.18 0.76 1.43
N ARG A 261 22.39 0.01 2.50
CA ARG A 261 23.20 0.43 3.63
C ARG A 261 24.62 -0.08 3.45
N GLY A 262 25.58 0.84 3.44
CA GLY A 262 27.01 0.54 3.39
C GLY A 262 27.55 0.01 4.72
N ALA A 263 28.88 -0.04 4.82
CA ALA A 263 29.57 -0.53 6.02
C ALA A 263 29.27 0.33 7.26
N HIS A 264 29.03 1.63 7.07
CA HIS A 264 28.62 2.53 8.15
C HIS A 264 27.10 2.79 8.11
N PRO A 265 26.42 2.88 9.27
CA PRO A 265 24.98 3.16 9.36
C PRO A 265 24.47 4.39 8.60
N ALA A 266 25.33 5.39 8.43
CA ALA A 266 25.01 6.65 7.76
C ALA A 266 25.31 6.63 6.26
N ASP A 267 26.04 5.62 5.78
CA ASP A 267 26.44 5.51 4.37
C ASP A 267 25.29 4.86 3.60
N LEU A 268 24.34 5.68 3.18
CA LEU A 268 23.24 5.26 2.31
C LEU A 268 23.63 5.55 0.86
N THR A 269 23.64 4.51 0.05
CA THR A 269 23.96 4.61 -1.38
C THR A 269 22.74 4.19 -2.20
N PRO A 270 22.41 4.89 -3.30
CA PRO A 270 21.37 4.44 -4.22
C PRO A 270 21.59 2.99 -4.64
N LEU A 271 20.50 2.23 -4.74
CA LEU A 271 20.57 0.85 -5.21
C LEU A 271 21.02 0.85 -6.68
N ALA A 272 22.00 0.00 -6.99
CA ALA A 272 22.48 -0.16 -8.35
C ALA A 272 21.38 -0.77 -9.24
N PRO A 273 21.28 -0.37 -10.51
CA PRO A 273 20.24 -0.81 -11.44
C PRO A 273 20.33 -2.29 -11.79
N ASP A 274 21.51 -2.89 -11.63
CA ASP A 274 21.82 -4.30 -11.87
C ASP A 274 21.63 -5.19 -10.63
N ALA A 275 21.16 -4.64 -9.51
CA ALA A 275 20.89 -5.42 -8.32
C ALA A 275 19.84 -6.50 -8.62
N GLU A 276 20.25 -7.77 -8.54
CA GLU A 276 19.39 -8.93 -8.81
C GLU A 276 18.18 -9.02 -7.85
N ASP A 277 18.28 -8.41 -6.68
CA ASP A 277 17.22 -8.41 -5.67
C ASP A 277 16.99 -7.01 -5.07
N LEU A 278 15.79 -6.47 -5.32
CA LEU A 278 15.32 -5.23 -4.70
C LEU A 278 15.18 -5.35 -3.18
N SER A 279 15.13 -6.56 -2.61
CA SER A 279 15.08 -6.78 -1.17
C SER A 279 16.33 -6.25 -0.43
N LEU A 280 17.42 -6.02 -1.16
CA LEU A 280 18.63 -5.39 -0.64
C LEU A 280 18.41 -3.90 -0.28
N ALA A 281 17.42 -3.24 -0.89
CA ALA A 281 17.05 -1.88 -0.54
C ALA A 281 16.34 -1.86 0.82
N THR A 282 17.11 -1.58 1.87
CA THR A 282 16.64 -1.49 3.25
C THR A 282 16.18 -0.08 3.63
N ASN A 283 16.59 0.92 2.84
CA ASN A 283 16.29 2.34 3.06
C ASN A 283 15.83 3.00 1.74
N ALA A 284 15.31 4.21 1.83
CA ALA A 284 15.00 5.02 0.65
C ALA A 284 15.11 6.51 0.96
N SER A 285 15.68 7.25 0.01
CA SER A 285 15.54 8.70 -0.03
C SER A 285 14.19 9.03 -0.65
N ALA A 286 13.44 9.95 -0.06
CA ALA A 286 12.10 10.32 -0.52
C ALA A 286 11.90 11.83 -0.47
N VAL A 287 11.36 12.39 -1.55
CA VAL A 287 10.94 13.79 -1.63
C VAL A 287 9.45 13.81 -1.94
N LEU A 288 8.64 14.35 -1.03
CA LEU A 288 7.23 14.60 -1.25
C LEU A 288 7.02 16.10 -1.45
N GLU A 289 6.42 16.46 -2.58
CA GLU A 289 5.95 17.81 -2.88
C GLU A 289 4.42 17.81 -2.83
N CYS A 290 3.87 18.61 -1.94
CA CYS A 290 2.44 18.78 -1.78
C CYS A 290 1.94 19.93 -2.66
N ARG A 291 0.66 19.87 -3.06
CA ARG A 291 -0.02 20.93 -3.83
C ARG A 291 0.13 22.33 -3.21
N CYS A 292 0.15 22.43 -1.89
CA CYS A 292 0.30 23.69 -1.16
C CYS A 292 1.73 24.28 -1.20
N GLY A 293 2.67 23.65 -1.93
CA GLY A 293 4.08 24.05 -1.98
C GLY A 293 4.89 23.61 -0.75
N ALA A 294 4.29 22.83 0.15
CA ALA A 294 5.05 22.16 1.20
C ALA A 294 5.90 21.03 0.58
N ARG A 295 7.14 20.92 1.04
CA ARG A 295 8.10 19.91 0.59
C ARG A 295 8.64 19.15 1.80
N VAL A 296 8.60 17.83 1.72
CA VAL A 296 9.11 16.93 2.75
C VAL A 296 10.24 16.12 2.13
N VAL A 297 11.43 16.18 2.72
CA VAL A 297 12.64 15.53 2.22
C VAL A 297 13.16 14.58 3.27
N SER A 298 13.27 13.29 2.94
CA SER A 298 13.90 12.27 3.75
C SER A 298 15.12 11.75 3.00
N ALA A 299 16.29 11.76 3.64
CA ALA A 299 17.49 11.14 3.07
C ALA A 299 17.56 9.62 3.32
N GLY A 300 16.53 9.02 3.94
CA GLY A 300 16.47 7.60 4.26
C GLY A 300 17.09 7.19 5.59
N SER A 301 17.73 8.13 6.31
CA SER A 301 18.35 7.91 7.62
C SER A 301 17.38 7.94 8.82
N GLY A 302 16.10 8.27 8.57
CA GLY A 302 15.08 8.49 9.60
C GLY A 302 14.89 9.96 10.00
N GLN A 303 15.76 10.85 9.52
CA GLN A 303 15.56 12.30 9.56
C GLN A 303 14.73 12.76 8.35
N VAL A 304 13.80 13.67 8.59
CA VAL A 304 12.91 14.25 7.59
C VAL A 304 12.90 15.75 7.72
N ASP A 305 13.27 16.48 6.67
CA ASP A 305 13.17 17.93 6.62
C ASP A 305 11.85 18.35 5.98
N ILE A 306 11.16 19.30 6.59
CA ILE A 306 9.85 19.80 6.17
C ILE A 306 10.00 21.30 5.90
N VAL A 307 9.72 21.69 4.66
CA VAL A 307 9.73 23.08 4.20
C VAL A 307 8.30 23.47 3.84
N THR A 308 7.73 24.46 4.52
CA THR A 308 6.35 24.90 4.24
C THR A 308 6.32 26.20 3.45
N GLY A 309 6.14 26.13 2.13
CA GLY A 309 5.77 27.27 1.27
C GLY A 309 6.81 28.39 1.10
N PRO A 310 6.59 29.32 0.15
CA PRO A 310 7.48 30.47 -0.08
C PRO A 310 7.34 31.50 1.05
N GLY A 311 8.22 31.40 2.05
CA GLY A 311 8.29 32.31 3.21
C GLY A 311 7.88 31.69 4.55
N GLY A 312 7.54 30.40 4.60
CA GLY A 312 7.27 29.69 5.86
C GLY A 312 8.51 29.06 6.49
N GLY A 313 8.43 28.78 7.79
CA GLY A 313 9.52 28.20 8.57
C GLY A 313 9.92 26.80 8.10
N GLY A 314 11.21 26.49 8.18
CA GLY A 314 11.72 25.13 8.01
C GLY A 314 11.67 24.37 9.33
N TYR A 315 11.35 23.09 9.25
CA TYR A 315 11.40 22.16 10.39
C TYR A 315 12.22 20.93 10.02
N THR A 316 13.00 20.42 10.96
CA THR A 316 13.63 19.10 10.87
C THR A 316 12.93 18.17 11.85
N ALA A 317 12.31 17.13 11.32
CA ALA A 317 11.67 16.06 12.07
C ALA A 317 12.64 14.87 12.24
N LEU A 318 12.73 14.35 13.46
CA LEU A 318 13.45 13.14 13.81
C LEU A 318 12.45 12.13 14.37
N CYS A 319 12.22 11.05 13.63
CA CYS A 319 11.36 9.96 14.07
C CYS A 319 12.16 8.92 14.85
N HIS A 320 11.74 8.63 16.07
CA HIS A 320 12.23 7.51 16.87
C HIS A 320 11.07 6.60 17.28
N GLU A 321 11.40 5.40 17.76
CA GLU A 321 10.39 4.53 18.37
C GLU A 321 9.74 5.26 19.55
N GLY A 322 8.42 5.44 19.48
CA GLY A 322 7.67 6.07 20.57
C GLY A 322 7.67 7.60 20.59
N ARG A 323 8.44 8.29 19.74
CA ARG A 323 8.53 9.76 19.76
C ARG A 323 8.91 10.39 18.41
N LEU A 324 8.41 11.60 18.17
CA LEU A 324 8.70 12.46 17.03
C LEU A 324 9.27 13.79 17.56
N VAL A 325 10.48 14.16 17.18
CA VAL A 325 11.09 15.43 17.57
C VAL A 325 11.09 16.37 16.37
N LEU A 326 10.44 17.52 16.46
CA LEU A 326 10.46 18.58 15.46
C LEU A 326 11.39 19.68 15.92
N ARG A 327 12.31 20.14 15.08
CA ARG A 327 13.20 21.26 15.34
C ARG A 327 12.90 22.38 14.38
N ASP A 328 12.60 23.57 14.87
CA ASP A 328 12.43 24.73 13.99
C ASP A 328 13.78 25.36 13.59
N VAL A 329 13.74 26.36 12.70
CA VAL A 329 14.93 27.14 12.29
C VAL A 329 15.62 27.88 13.45
N GLN A 330 14.95 28.08 14.57
CA GLN A 330 15.48 28.71 15.78
C GLN A 330 16.04 27.68 16.77
N ARG A 331 16.07 26.39 16.39
CA ARG A 331 16.48 25.24 17.21
C ARG A 331 15.58 24.96 18.41
N SER A 332 14.35 25.47 18.42
CA SER A 332 13.34 25.03 19.39
C SER A 332 12.97 23.59 19.07
N GLU A 333 13.03 22.69 20.04
CA GLU A 333 12.63 21.30 19.84
C GLU A 333 11.23 21.05 20.41
N PHE A 334 10.41 20.34 19.65
CA PHE A 334 9.08 19.90 20.03
C PHE A 334 9.06 18.38 19.98
N GLU A 335 8.91 17.70 21.11
CA GLU A 335 8.83 16.24 21.18
C GLU A 335 7.36 15.83 21.32
N LEU A 336 6.84 15.07 20.36
CA LEU A 336 5.54 14.41 20.38
C LEU A 336 5.72 12.92 20.64
N ARG A 337 5.17 12.39 21.73
CA ARG A 337 5.25 10.97 22.10
C ARG A 337 4.02 10.18 21.68
N THR A 338 4.11 8.85 21.72
CA THR A 338 3.01 7.92 21.37
C THR A 338 1.77 8.06 22.23
N ASP A 339 1.91 8.55 23.45
CA ASP A 339 0.81 8.91 24.35
C ASP A 339 0.18 10.28 24.01
N GLN A 340 0.54 10.85 22.85
CA GLN A 340 0.13 12.16 22.35
C GLN A 340 0.59 13.34 23.22
N THR A 341 1.59 13.11 24.08
CA THR A 341 2.18 14.20 24.87
C THR A 341 3.13 15.01 24.00
N LEU A 342 2.94 16.33 24.02
CA LEU A 342 3.80 17.28 23.30
C LEU A 342 4.61 18.05 24.35
N SER A 343 5.93 17.92 24.35
CA SER A 343 6.84 18.71 25.18
C SER A 343 7.66 19.67 24.31
N VAL A 344 7.99 20.84 24.86
CA VAL A 344 8.96 21.76 24.26
C VAL A 344 10.27 21.57 25.02
N VAL A 345 11.34 21.19 24.32
CA VAL A 345 12.68 21.10 24.91
C VAL A 345 13.35 22.44 24.66
N GLU A 346 13.57 23.20 25.74
CA GLU A 346 14.35 24.42 25.65
C GLU A 346 15.83 24.06 25.44
N PRO A 347 16.55 24.74 24.53
CA PRO A 347 17.97 24.50 24.32
C PRO A 347 18.74 24.90 25.58
N SER A 348 19.17 23.92 26.38
CA SER A 348 20.11 24.13 27.47
C SER A 348 21.54 23.82 27.01
N ASP A 349 22.50 24.70 27.30
CA ASP A 349 23.94 24.53 27.06
C ASP A 349 24.61 23.41 27.93
N GLY A 350 23.88 22.34 28.27
CA GLY A 350 24.35 21.26 29.13
C GLY A 350 23.82 19.87 28.74
N PRO A 351 24.51 18.78 29.14
CA PRO A 351 24.25 17.40 28.70
C PRO A 351 22.96 16.77 29.28
N THR A 352 22.13 17.55 29.96
CA THR A 352 20.86 17.10 30.55
C THR A 352 19.78 18.14 30.22
N GLY A 353 19.18 18.00 29.04
CA GLY A 353 18.03 18.81 28.65
C GLY A 353 16.84 18.53 29.57
N ASN A 354 16.34 19.57 30.24
CA ASN A 354 15.13 19.47 31.04
C ASN A 354 13.92 19.28 30.12
N VAL A 355 13.32 18.09 30.14
CA VAL A 355 12.06 17.81 29.44
C VAL A 355 10.91 18.47 30.19
N VAL A 356 10.42 19.60 29.69
CA VAL A 356 9.23 20.25 30.23
C VAL A 356 7.99 19.62 29.59
N LEU A 357 7.34 18.72 30.32
CA LEU A 357 6.03 18.15 29.93
C LEU A 357 5.00 19.28 29.85
N ALA A 358 4.33 19.46 28.70
CA ALA A 358 3.23 20.41 28.59
C ALA A 358 1.94 19.83 29.21
N PHE A 359 1.91 19.68 30.53
CA PHE A 359 0.67 19.44 31.28
C PHE A 359 0.51 20.45 32.42
N PRO A 360 -0.73 20.94 32.66
CA PRO A 360 -0.98 21.90 33.70
C PRO A 360 -1.15 21.16 35.04
N SER A 361 -0.17 21.27 35.94
CA SER A 361 -0.46 21.08 37.36
C SER A 361 -1.20 22.33 37.86
N VAL A 362 -2.52 22.22 37.93
CA VAL A 362 -3.35 23.12 38.71
C VAL A 362 -3.12 22.76 40.18
N LEU A 363 -2.83 23.77 41.00
CA LEU A 363 -2.50 23.73 42.44
C LEU A 363 -0.99 23.57 42.73
N ASP A 364 -0.22 24.66 42.74
CA ASP A 364 0.14 25.34 43.99
C ASP A 364 0.96 26.62 43.70
N SER A 365 0.86 27.58 44.60
CA SER A 365 1.41 28.94 44.50
C SER A 365 2.94 29.00 44.59
N GLY A 366 3.60 29.40 43.50
CA GLY A 366 5.03 29.75 43.43
C GLY A 366 5.37 30.43 42.09
N PRO A 367 6.46 31.21 41.98
CA PRO A 367 6.73 32.07 40.82
C PRO A 367 6.95 31.21 39.56
N GLN A 368 5.95 31.23 38.68
CA GLN A 368 5.87 30.40 37.48
C GLN A 368 6.76 30.97 36.36
N THR A 369 7.86 30.29 36.06
CA THR A 369 8.54 30.35 34.76
C THR A 369 8.36 29.01 34.08
N GLY A 370 7.25 28.85 33.38
CA GLY A 370 6.89 27.61 32.69
C GLY A 370 5.67 27.87 31.82
N ALA A 371 5.87 28.54 30.70
CA ALA A 371 4.83 28.83 29.74
C ALA A 371 4.41 27.54 29.03
N GLY A 372 3.43 26.83 29.60
CA GLY A 372 2.72 25.78 28.88
C GLY A 372 2.16 26.31 27.56
N SER A 373 2.10 25.43 26.55
CA SER A 373 1.54 25.77 25.25
C SER A 373 0.15 26.43 25.39
N PRO A 374 -0.16 27.50 24.63
CA PRO A 374 -1.42 28.23 24.72
C PRO A 374 -2.63 27.35 24.38
N ARG A 375 -3.23 26.68 25.35
CA ARG A 375 -4.56 26.12 25.16
C ARG A 375 -5.59 27.20 25.46
N CYS A 376 -6.52 27.41 24.54
CA CYS A 376 -7.69 28.24 24.79
C CYS A 376 -8.61 27.46 25.73
N LEU A 377 -8.44 27.65 27.05
CA LEU A 377 -9.19 26.92 28.08
C LEU A 377 -10.62 27.46 28.28
N VAL A 378 -10.90 28.65 27.74
CA VAL A 378 -12.20 29.32 27.84
C VAL A 378 -12.62 29.72 26.44
N GLY A 379 -13.71 29.12 25.95
CA GLY A 379 -14.32 29.49 24.68
C GLY A 379 -14.56 31.00 24.61
N SER A 380 -14.29 31.60 23.44
CA SER A 380 -14.52 33.03 23.17
C SER A 380 -13.64 34.04 23.93
N LYS A 381 -12.60 33.58 24.66
CA LYS A 381 -11.61 34.48 25.29
C LYS A 381 -10.27 34.37 24.59
N ALA A 382 -9.78 35.48 24.02
CA ALA A 382 -8.46 35.50 23.38
C ALA A 382 -7.37 35.10 24.39
N TYR A 383 -6.50 34.18 23.99
CA TYR A 383 -5.33 33.82 24.77
C TYR A 383 -4.45 35.07 24.96
N ARG A 384 -4.17 35.43 26.21
CA ARG A 384 -3.21 36.48 26.55
C ARG A 384 -1.89 35.81 26.92
N ARG A 385 -0.83 36.16 26.21
CA ARG A 385 0.53 35.72 26.54
C ARG A 385 0.89 36.27 27.94
N PRO A 386 1.42 35.45 28.86
CA PRO A 386 1.91 35.93 30.15
C PRO A 386 2.96 37.03 29.96
N GLY A 387 2.90 38.11 30.75
CA GLY A 387 3.85 39.24 30.67
C GLY A 387 3.47 40.35 29.69
N VAL A 388 2.31 40.28 29.03
CA VAL A 388 1.72 41.38 28.24
C VAL A 388 0.35 41.79 28.79
N GLU A 389 0.12 41.65 30.10
CA GLU A 389 -1.18 42.03 30.70
C GLU A 389 -1.51 43.52 30.54
N GLY A 390 -0.51 44.37 30.30
CA GLY A 390 -0.66 45.81 30.05
C GLY A 390 -0.88 46.20 28.58
N VAL A 391 -0.83 45.25 27.63
CA VAL A 391 -1.13 45.56 26.22
C VAL A 391 -2.64 45.53 26.04
N PRO A 392 -3.28 46.64 25.64
CA PRO A 392 -4.71 46.64 25.39
C PRO A 392 -5.04 45.61 24.30
N PRO A 393 -6.13 44.82 24.46
CA PRO A 393 -6.56 43.94 23.41
C PRO A 393 -6.81 44.76 22.13
N PRO A 394 -6.62 44.18 20.93
CA PRO A 394 -6.95 44.87 19.70
C PRO A 394 -8.39 45.39 19.77
N GLU A 395 -8.61 46.66 19.39
CA GLU A 395 -9.90 47.35 19.53
C GLU A 395 -11.05 46.62 18.81
N ALA A 396 -10.71 45.81 17.80
CA ALA A 396 -11.63 44.92 17.12
C ALA A 396 -11.15 43.45 17.23
N PRO A 397 -12.06 42.49 17.45
CA PRO A 397 -11.73 41.08 17.36
C PRO A 397 -11.20 40.75 15.94
N PRO A 398 -10.22 39.84 15.81
CA PRO A 398 -9.78 39.38 14.50
C PRO A 398 -10.97 38.77 13.75
N ALA A 399 -10.98 38.92 12.42
CA ALA A 399 -12.05 38.40 11.59
C ALA A 399 -12.25 36.89 11.82
N PRO A 400 -13.51 36.40 11.86
CA PRO A 400 -13.79 34.99 12.05
C PRO A 400 -13.09 34.17 10.96
N ARG A 401 -12.36 33.13 11.38
CA ARG A 401 -11.65 32.19 10.51
C ARG A 401 -12.59 31.04 10.18
N LEU A 402 -12.71 30.70 8.91
CA LEU A 402 -13.58 29.62 8.46
C LEU A 402 -12.74 28.38 8.15
N PHE A 403 -13.22 27.23 8.59
CA PHE A 403 -12.62 25.94 8.30
C PHE A 403 -13.61 25.11 7.49
N ALA A 404 -13.22 24.71 6.29
CA ALA A 404 -13.93 23.68 5.53
C ALA A 404 -13.44 22.31 5.99
N VAL A 405 -14.35 21.47 6.45
CA VAL A 405 -14.06 20.08 6.81
C VAL A 405 -14.71 19.17 5.78
N TYR A 406 -13.90 18.42 5.06
CA TYR A 406 -14.33 17.50 4.02
C TYR A 406 -14.73 16.15 4.63
N GLY A 407 -15.59 15.40 3.92
CA GLY A 407 -16.12 14.10 4.40
C GLY A 407 -15.08 12.99 4.56
N ASP A 408 -13.83 13.23 4.15
CA ASP A 408 -12.67 12.36 4.35
C ASP A 408 -11.83 12.75 5.59
N GLY A 409 -12.29 13.74 6.37
CA GLY A 409 -11.62 14.22 7.58
C GLY A 409 -10.53 15.27 7.34
N ARG A 410 -10.28 15.66 6.08
CA ARG A 410 -9.38 16.79 5.78
C ARG A 410 -10.05 18.11 6.18
N ALA A 411 -9.26 19.06 6.67
CA ALA A 411 -9.72 20.40 6.96
C ALA A 411 -8.83 21.44 6.28
N GLU A 412 -9.45 22.46 5.68
CA GLU A 412 -8.79 23.59 5.04
C GLU A 412 -9.27 24.89 5.69
N GLU A 413 -8.34 25.79 5.99
CA GLU A 413 -8.68 27.14 6.42
C GLU A 413 -9.02 27.98 5.18
N LEU A 414 -10.30 28.31 5.03
CA LEU A 414 -10.77 29.21 3.99
C LEU A 414 -10.65 30.63 4.54
N LEU A 415 -9.76 31.42 3.96
CA LEU A 415 -9.45 32.76 4.43
C LEU A 415 -10.64 33.71 4.17
N GLY A 416 -11.14 34.32 5.24
CA GLY A 416 -12.08 35.44 5.21
C GLY A 416 -13.57 35.08 5.02
N ALA A 417 -14.45 35.79 5.74
CA ALA A 417 -15.90 35.58 5.69
C ALA A 417 -16.53 35.76 4.29
N ALA A 418 -15.90 36.56 3.42
CA ALA A 418 -16.38 36.83 2.05
C ALA A 418 -16.29 35.59 1.16
N GLU A 419 -15.19 34.84 1.22
CA GLU A 419 -15.00 33.62 0.41
C GLU A 419 -15.93 32.49 0.88
N ALA A 420 -16.11 32.37 2.19
CA ALA A 420 -17.06 31.42 2.77
C ALA A 420 -18.51 31.69 2.32
N THR A 421 -18.90 32.96 2.29
CA THR A 421 -20.24 33.38 1.81
C THR A 421 -20.39 33.03 0.34
N LYS A 422 -19.37 33.31 -0.48
CA LYS A 422 -19.35 32.94 -1.90
C LYS A 422 -19.53 31.44 -2.12
N ILE A 423 -18.84 30.59 -1.35
CA ILE A 423 -18.96 29.13 -1.44
C ILE A 423 -20.36 28.65 -1.05
N LEU A 424 -20.95 29.23 0.00
CA LEU A 424 -22.31 28.91 0.42
C LEU A 424 -23.34 29.38 -0.62
N ASP A 425 -23.14 30.53 -1.24
CA ASP A 425 -24.00 31.06 -2.31
C ASP A 425 -23.90 30.19 -3.56
N GLU A 426 -22.68 29.80 -3.98
CA GLU A 426 -22.47 28.87 -5.08
C GLU A 426 -23.15 27.52 -4.83
N ALA A 427 -23.09 27.02 -3.59
CA ALA A 427 -23.74 25.77 -3.21
C ALA A 427 -25.27 25.89 -3.13
N HIS A 428 -25.84 27.03 -2.72
CA HIS A 428 -27.29 27.25 -2.76
C HIS A 428 -27.83 27.36 -4.19
N ASN A 429 -27.01 27.86 -5.12
CA ASN A 429 -27.35 28.00 -6.53
C ASN A 429 -27.12 26.71 -7.34
N ASP A 430 -26.49 25.69 -6.75
CA ASP A 430 -26.25 24.39 -7.38
C ASP A 430 -27.47 23.47 -7.18
N PRO A 431 -28.22 23.11 -8.24
CA PRO A 431 -29.41 22.27 -8.13
C PRO A 431 -29.10 20.83 -7.70
N THR A 432 -27.82 20.44 -7.66
CA THR A 432 -27.36 19.10 -7.22
C THR A 432 -26.84 19.10 -5.79
N ALA A 433 -26.84 20.25 -5.13
CA ALA A 433 -26.39 20.42 -3.76
C ALA A 433 -27.58 20.64 -2.80
N LEU A 434 -27.45 20.06 -1.60
CA LEU A 434 -28.30 20.35 -0.45
C LEU A 434 -27.42 21.02 0.61
N VAL A 435 -27.73 22.28 0.94
CA VAL A 435 -27.01 23.03 1.96
C VAL A 435 -27.80 23.02 3.26
N VAL A 436 -27.21 22.46 4.32
CA VAL A 436 -27.73 22.49 5.69
C VAL A 436 -26.91 23.51 6.47
N GLY A 437 -27.40 24.73 6.55
CA GLY A 437 -26.68 25.86 7.16
C GLY A 437 -27.06 26.16 8.61
N GLY A 438 -26.14 26.80 9.34
CA GLY A 438 -26.43 27.49 10.59
C GLY A 438 -26.60 26.59 11.82
N GLN A 439 -26.13 25.35 11.79
CA GLN A 439 -26.22 24.47 12.95
C GLN A 439 -25.27 24.91 14.05
N SER A 440 -25.78 25.12 15.26
CA SER A 440 -24.94 25.39 16.42
C SER A 440 -24.13 24.14 16.76
N LEU A 441 -22.83 24.32 16.96
CA LEU A 441 -21.98 23.24 17.45
C LEU A 441 -22.13 23.10 18.97
N GLY A 442 -21.84 21.92 19.51
CA GLY A 442 -22.11 21.56 20.91
C GLY A 442 -21.41 22.46 21.96
N PRO A 443 -21.50 22.11 23.26
CA PRO A 443 -21.22 23.01 24.40
C PRO A 443 -19.86 23.75 24.43
N GLN A 444 -18.86 23.29 23.68
CA GLN A 444 -17.54 23.93 23.59
C GLN A 444 -17.40 24.88 22.38
N LEU A 445 -18.36 24.88 21.47
CA LEU A 445 -18.38 25.59 20.19
C LEU A 445 -19.75 26.24 19.94
N GLU A 446 -20.51 26.56 20.99
CA GLU A 446 -21.88 27.11 20.89
C GLU A 446 -21.96 28.40 20.05
N MET A 447 -20.86 29.16 20.01
CA MET A 447 -20.70 30.40 19.23
C MET A 447 -20.28 30.16 17.78
N CYS A 448 -19.96 28.92 17.40
CA CYS A 448 -19.63 28.51 16.04
C CYS A 448 -20.87 27.97 15.33
N ARG A 449 -21.02 28.33 14.05
CA ARG A 449 -22.07 27.83 13.18
C ARG A 449 -21.45 26.88 12.15
N SER A 450 -22.03 25.70 12.01
CA SER A 450 -21.68 24.72 10.99
C SER A 450 -22.61 24.84 9.80
N HIS A 451 -22.04 24.73 8.60
CA HIS A 451 -22.75 24.65 7.34
C HIS A 451 -22.26 23.40 6.60
N CYS A 452 -23.17 22.48 6.30
CA CYS A 452 -22.86 21.22 5.61
C CYS A 452 -23.44 21.26 4.19
N ILE A 453 -22.59 21.07 3.18
CA ILE A 453 -23.00 21.00 1.78
C ILE A 453 -22.95 19.53 1.35
N PHE A 454 -24.11 18.95 1.03
CA PHE A 454 -24.21 17.60 0.47
C PHE A 454 -24.38 17.71 -1.04
N ARG A 455 -23.44 17.16 -1.82
CA ARG A 455 -23.60 17.04 -3.28
C ARG A 455 -24.00 15.63 -3.64
N ALA A 456 -25.08 15.47 -4.40
CA ALA A 456 -25.39 14.18 -5.00
C ALA A 456 -24.33 13.85 -6.05
N ARG A 457 -23.62 12.72 -5.90
CA ARG A 457 -22.84 12.17 -7.03
C ARG A 457 -23.84 11.88 -8.14
N ARG A 458 -23.61 12.45 -9.33
CA ARG A 458 -24.36 12.05 -10.54
C ARG A 458 -24.30 10.52 -10.68
N PRO A 459 -25.41 9.85 -11.02
CA PRO A 459 -25.39 8.45 -11.41
C PRO A 459 -24.52 8.20 -12.65
#